data_AF-X1R6V6-F1
#
_entry.id   AF-X1R6V6-F1
#
_cell.length_a   1.000
_cell.length_b   1.000
_cell.length_c   1.000
_cell.angle_alpha   90.00
_cell.angle_beta   90.00
_cell.angle_gamma   90.00
#
_symmetry.space_group_name_H-M   'P 1'
#
loop_
_entity.id
_entity.type
_entity.pdbx_description
1 polymer ?
#
loop_
_entity_poly.entity_id
_entity_poly.type
_entity_poly.pdbx_seq_one_letter_code
_entity_poly.pdbx_strand_id
1 'polypeptide(L)'
;MQSEQETRELAEELKKLTGFIADFGTDDELHSKDVQYACNITDALYWVLRETQTVRFRSSDYLNLDKLKLMARTIETRTGEKPTNYR
;
A
#
# COMPACT_ATOMS: atom_id res chain seq x y z
N MET A 1 -20.69 6.37 0.30
CA MET A 1 -19.52 7.21 -0.05
C MET A 1 -18.87 7.54 1.28
N GLN A 2 -17.66 7.06 1.54
CA GLN A 2 -16.95 7.40 2.78
C GLN A 2 -16.61 8.89 2.77
N SER A 3 -16.69 9.52 3.93
CA SER A 3 -16.33 10.93 4.08
C SER A 3 -14.82 11.12 4.12
N GLU A 4 -14.35 12.31 3.74
CA GLU A 4 -12.95 12.69 3.93
C GLU A 4 -12.53 12.61 5.41
N GLN A 5 -13.46 12.93 6.31
CA GLN A 5 -13.26 12.87 7.76
C GLN A 5 -12.99 11.43 8.24
N GLU A 6 -13.84 10.47 7.87
CA GLU A 6 -13.62 9.05 8.21
C GLU A 6 -12.30 8.53 7.65
N THR A 7 -11.93 8.96 6.43
CA THR A 7 -10.65 8.61 5.79
C THR A 7 -9.45 9.13 6.59
N ARG A 8 -9.54 10.38 7.07
CA ARG A 8 -8.50 11.03 7.87
C ARG A 8 -8.38 10.40 9.27
N GLU A 9 -9.50 10.09 9.91
CA GLU A 9 -9.51 9.43 11.22
C GLU A 9 -8.83 8.06 11.17
N LEU A 10 -9.16 7.25 10.16
CA LEU A 10 -8.50 5.96 9.96
C LEU A 10 -6.99 6.09 9.70
N ALA A 11 -6.59 7.05 8.85
CA ALA A 11 -5.17 7.28 8.55
C ALA A 11 -4.37 7.63 9.81
N GLU A 12 -4.92 8.51 10.66
CA GLU A 12 -4.28 8.92 11.91
C GLU A 12 -4.27 7.81 12.97
N GLU A 13 -5.31 6.98 13.04
CA GLU A 13 -5.33 5.81 13.92
C GLU A 13 -4.23 4.81 13.52
N LEU A 14 -4.15 4.44 12.24
CA LEU A 14 -3.14 3.52 11.73
C LEU A 14 -1.72 4.05 11.95
N LYS A 15 -1.49 5.35 11.70
CA LYS A 15 -0.19 5.99 11.95
C LYS A 15 0.22 5.93 13.42
N LYS A 16 -0.71 6.17 14.35
CA LYS A 16 -0.43 6.07 15.78
C LYS A 16 -0.06 4.65 16.20
N LEU A 17 -0.82 3.66 15.74
CA LEU A 17 -0.56 2.25 16.08
C LEU A 17 0.77 1.76 15.50
N THR A 18 1.01 2.02 14.21
CA THR A 18 2.27 1.62 13.55
C THR A 18 3.47 2.35 14.12
N GLY A 19 3.35 3.64 14.46
CA GLY A 19 4.40 4.40 15.15
C GLY A 19 4.69 3.84 16.54
N PHE A 20 3.67 3.49 17.32
CA PHE A 20 3.85 2.88 18.64
C PHE A 20 4.57 1.53 18.55
N ILE A 21 4.22 0.69 17.57
CA ILE A 21 4.91 -0.59 17.34
C ILE A 21 6.35 -0.36 16.87
N ALA A 22 6.61 0.65 16.05
CA ALA A 22 7.97 0.98 15.62
C ALA A 22 8.86 1.45 16.78
N ASP A 23 8.30 2.20 17.73
CA ASP A 23 9.05 2.74 18.87
C ASP A 23 9.25 1.71 20.00
N PHE A 24 8.29 0.81 20.23
CA PHE A 24 8.25 -0.05 21.41
C PHE A 24 8.10 -1.55 21.12
N GLY A 25 7.78 -1.92 19.89
CA GLY A 25 7.59 -3.31 19.49
C GLY A 25 8.90 -4.07 19.36
N THR A 26 8.78 -5.38 19.37
CA THR A 26 9.87 -6.30 19.03
C THR A 26 10.13 -6.31 17.52
N ASP A 27 11.28 -6.85 17.12
CA ASP A 27 11.62 -7.02 15.71
C ASP A 27 10.58 -7.86 14.96
N ASP A 28 10.07 -8.91 15.60
CA ASP A 28 9.04 -9.80 15.04
C ASP A 28 7.70 -9.06 14.82
N GLU A 29 7.30 -8.20 15.76
CA GLU A 29 6.08 -7.40 15.66
C GLU A 29 6.20 -6.33 14.56
N LEU A 30 7.35 -5.65 14.51
CA LEU A 30 7.66 -4.64 13.50
C LEU A 30 7.65 -5.21 12.08
N HIS A 31 8.21 -6.41 11.90
CA HIS A 31 8.27 -7.09 10.60
C HIS A 31 7.03 -7.94 10.30
N SER A 32 6.00 -7.90 11.15
CA SER A 32 4.75 -8.60 10.91
C SER A 32 4.06 -8.11 9.63
N LYS A 33 3.32 -9.02 8.98
CA LYS A 33 2.53 -8.68 7.79
C LYS A 33 1.45 -7.64 8.08
N ASP A 34 0.92 -7.63 9.30
CA ASP A 34 -0.14 -6.71 9.69
C ASP A 34 0.38 -5.27 9.79
N VAL A 35 1.58 -5.07 10.36
CA VAL A 35 2.23 -3.74 10.39
C VAL A 35 2.56 -3.28 8.98
N GLN A 36 3.12 -4.16 8.13
CA GLN A 36 3.38 -3.83 6.73
C GLN A 36 2.10 -3.43 5.98
N TYR A 37 1.00 -4.17 6.20
CA TYR A 37 -0.28 -3.88 5.59
C TYR A 37 -0.84 -2.54 6.08
N ALA A 38 -0.79 -2.28 7.39
CA ALA A 38 -1.23 -1.01 7.98
C ALA A 38 -0.47 0.19 7.38
N CYS A 39 0.86 0.11 7.28
CA CYS A 39 1.67 1.18 6.65
C CYS A 39 1.24 1.43 5.19
N ASN A 40 1.11 0.36 4.38
CA ASN A 40 0.68 0.49 2.98
C ASN A 40 -0.70 1.15 2.84
N ILE A 41 -1.64 0.81 3.73
CA ILE A 41 -2.98 1.43 3.75
C ILE A 41 -2.88 2.90 4.17
N THR A 42 -2.12 3.23 5.21
CA THR A 42 -1.89 4.62 5.64
C THR A 42 -1.37 5.48 4.48
N ASP A 43 -0.38 5.00 3.74
CA ASP A 43 0.18 5.72 2.59
C ASP A 43 -0.86 5.92 1.47
N ALA A 44 -1.70 4.91 1.21
CA ALA A 44 -2.78 5.00 0.24
C ALA A 44 -3.84 6.03 0.66
N LEU A 45 -4.18 6.08 1.96
CA LEU A 45 -5.10 7.08 2.50
C LEU A 45 -4.51 8.49 2.39
N TYR A 46 -3.23 8.67 2.71
CA TYR A 46 -2.55 9.94 2.51
C TYR A 46 -2.46 10.37 1.04
N TRP A 47 -2.35 9.43 0.11
CA TRP A 47 -2.46 9.73 -1.31
C TRP A 47 -3.88 10.20 -1.70
N VAL A 48 -4.92 9.51 -1.23
CA VAL A 48 -6.33 9.92 -1.46
C VAL A 48 -6.63 11.30 -0.87
N LEU A 49 -6.10 11.58 0.31
CA LEU A 49 -6.20 12.88 0.99
C LEU A 49 -5.29 13.97 0.37
N ARG A 50 -4.52 13.66 -0.69
CA ARG A 50 -3.58 14.55 -1.39
C ARG A 50 -2.41 15.04 -0.53
N GLU A 51 -2.12 14.34 0.56
CA GLU A 51 -1.00 14.62 1.46
C GLU A 51 0.31 13.99 0.95
N THR A 52 0.21 13.04 0.02
CA THR A 52 1.35 12.45 -0.70
C THR A 52 1.19 12.62 -2.21
N GLN A 53 2.29 12.97 -2.89
CA GLN A 53 2.31 13.07 -4.35
C GLN A 53 2.20 11.69 -5.01
N THR A 54 1.40 11.57 -6.08
CA THR A 54 1.22 10.33 -6.86
C THR A 54 2.54 9.73 -7.33
N VAL A 55 3.55 10.55 -7.64
CA VAL A 55 4.88 10.07 -8.08
C VAL A 55 5.56 9.28 -6.96
N ARG A 56 5.49 9.78 -5.72
CA ARG A 56 6.06 9.10 -4.54
C ARG A 56 5.27 7.82 -4.24
N PHE A 57 3.94 7.88 -4.29
CA PHE A 57 3.07 6.73 -4.07
C PHE A 57 3.29 5.59 -5.09
N ARG A 58 3.63 5.91 -6.35
CA ARG A 58 3.93 4.92 -7.41
C ARG A 58 5.40 4.47 -7.45
N SER A 59 6.22 4.91 -6.52
CA SER A 59 7.62 4.48 -6.46
C SER A 59 7.72 3.02 -6.01
N SER A 60 8.91 2.44 -6.22
CA SER A 60 9.23 1.09 -5.74
C SER A 60 9.06 0.89 -4.24
N ASP A 61 9.08 1.99 -3.49
CA ASP A 61 9.03 2.00 -2.02
C ASP A 61 7.60 1.79 -1.49
N TYR A 62 6.58 2.00 -2.33
CA TYR A 62 5.18 1.86 -1.97
C TYR A 62 4.43 0.95 -2.96
N LEU A 63 4.09 1.44 -4.15
CA LEU A 63 3.43 0.66 -5.21
C LEU A 63 4.38 0.46 -6.40
N ASN A 64 5.13 -0.64 -6.38
CA ASN A 64 6.04 -1.01 -7.46
C ASN A 64 5.27 -1.51 -8.72
N LEU A 65 4.65 -0.58 -9.44
CA LEU A 65 3.86 -0.85 -10.63
C LEU A 65 4.66 -1.54 -11.74
N ASP A 66 5.94 -1.24 -11.86
CA ASP A 66 6.78 -1.83 -12.91
C ASP A 66 7.05 -3.32 -12.64
N LYS A 67 7.26 -3.70 -11.37
CA LYS A 67 7.33 -5.10 -10.96
C LYS A 67 6.01 -5.83 -11.22
N LEU A 68 4.87 -5.20 -10.91
CA LEU A 68 3.54 -5.78 -11.20
C LEU A 68 3.30 -5.96 -12.71
N LYS A 69 3.67 -4.98 -13.53
CA LYS A 69 3.60 -5.08 -15.00
C LYS A 69 4.51 -6.19 -15.54
N LEU A 70 5.71 -6.34 -14.98
CA LEU A 70 6.63 -7.41 -15.34
C LEU A 70 6.03 -8.78 -15.01
N MET A 71 5.44 -8.94 -13.82
CA MET A 71 4.75 -10.17 -13.44
C MET A 71 3.59 -10.49 -14.40
N ALA A 72 2.77 -9.49 -14.75
CA ALA A 72 1.68 -9.66 -15.69
C ALA A 72 2.17 -10.13 -17.08
N ARG A 73 3.25 -9.55 -17.61
CA ARG A 73 3.86 -9.98 -18.88
C ARG A 73 4.40 -11.41 -18.83
N THR A 74 5.00 -11.80 -17.71
CA THR A 74 5.49 -13.17 -17.51
C THR A 74 4.34 -14.18 -17.51
N ILE A 75 3.21 -13.83 -16.87
CA ILE A 75 2.01 -14.66 -16.89
C ILE A 75 1.45 -14.75 -18.31
N GLU A 76 1.28 -13.61 -18.99
CA GLU A 76 0.80 -13.56 -20.39
C GLU A 76 1.65 -14.44 -21.32
N THR A 77 2.98 -14.37 -21.18
CA THR A 77 3.90 -15.20 -21.97
C THR A 77 3.72 -16.70 -21.69
N ARG A 78 3.47 -17.06 -20.42
CA ARG A 78 3.34 -18.46 -19.99
C ARG A 78 1.98 -19.07 -20.36
N THR A 79 0.90 -18.29 -20.27
CA THR A 79 -0.48 -18.81 -20.39
C THR A 79 -1.15 -18.42 -21.70
N GLY A 80 -0.65 -17.43 -22.42
CA GLY A 80 -1.34 -16.81 -23.56
C GLY A 80 -2.49 -15.87 -23.15
N GLU A 81 -2.77 -15.74 -21.85
CA GLU A 81 -3.87 -14.91 -21.33
C GLU A 81 -3.42 -13.46 -21.18
N LYS A 82 -4.21 -12.54 -21.75
CA LYS A 82 -3.90 -11.11 -21.68
C LYS A 82 -4.51 -10.46 -20.44
N PRO A 83 -3.79 -9.57 -19.73
CA PRO A 83 -4.36 -8.80 -18.63
C PRO A 83 -5.62 -8.00 -19.02
N THR A 84 -5.72 -7.56 -20.28
CA THR A 84 -6.90 -6.87 -20.81
C THR A 84 -8.17 -7.72 -20.87
N ASN A 85 -8.02 -9.04 -20.82
CA ASN A 85 -9.14 -9.99 -20.84
C ASN A 85 -9.59 -10.39 -19.43
N TYR A 86 -8.85 -9.95 -18.39
CA TYR A 86 -9.16 -10.24 -16.99
C TYR A 86 -10.38 -9.41 -16.54
N ARG A 87 -11.36 -10.06 -15.91
CA ARG A 87 -12.58 -9.45 -15.37
C ARG A 87 -12.55 -9.42 -13.85
#